data_AF-D5B9E4-F1
#
_entry.id   AF-D5B9E4-F1
#
_cell.length_a   1.000
_cell.length_b   1.000
_cell.length_c   1.000
_cell.angle_alpha   90.00
_cell.angle_beta   90.00
_cell.angle_gamma   90.00
#
_symmetry.space_group_name_H-M   'P 1'
#
loop_
_entity.id
_entity.type
_entity.pdbx_description
1 polymer ?
#
loop_
_entity_poly.entity_id
_entity_poly.type
_entity_poly.pdbx_seq_one_letter_code
_entity_poly.pdbx_strand_id
1 'polypeptide(L)'
;MKLIYNGGNRKLSRVVKRANEILLSSFYYIEIEKYLQLKYDEETASNFLKELRSINKKVTIKGLWNPIGSKALKVKNDYILINTAHLSKSHRILLAQLITEYFLVLDQKEQLSQIIPFNKAIDLPDGFGAIARNFM
;
A
#
# COMPACT_ATOMS: atom_id res chain seq x y z
N MET A 1 -0.57 -1.76 11.75
CA MET A 1 -0.77 -2.03 10.31
C MET A 1 -0.86 -3.52 10.01
N LYS A 2 -1.94 -3.99 9.36
CA LYS A 2 -2.07 -5.41 8.97
C LYS A 2 -3.05 -5.63 7.84
N LEU A 3 -2.65 -6.37 6.80
CA LEU A 3 -3.49 -6.87 5.72
C LEU A 3 -4.01 -8.27 6.06
N ILE A 4 -5.31 -8.51 5.88
CA ILE A 4 -5.96 -9.79 6.19
C ILE A 4 -6.58 -10.36 4.91
N TYR A 5 -6.09 -11.50 4.44
CA TYR A 5 -6.65 -12.19 3.28
C TYR A 5 -7.08 -13.61 3.65
N ASN A 6 -8.36 -13.91 3.46
CA ASN A 6 -8.97 -15.20 3.79
C ASN A 6 -9.43 -15.97 2.54
N GLY A 7 -9.02 -15.55 1.33
CA GLY A 7 -9.42 -16.19 0.08
C GLY A 7 -8.49 -17.33 -0.35
N GLY A 8 -8.93 -18.14 -1.33
CA GLY A 8 -8.19 -19.32 -1.79
C GLY A 8 -7.06 -19.06 -2.81
N ASN A 9 -6.85 -17.81 -3.27
CA ASN A 9 -5.84 -17.55 -4.29
C ASN A 9 -4.42 -17.57 -3.67
N ARG A 10 -3.64 -18.62 -3.99
CA ARG A 10 -2.28 -18.83 -3.46
C ARG A 10 -1.32 -17.67 -3.76
N LYS A 11 -1.44 -17.04 -4.93
CA LYS A 11 -0.60 -15.89 -5.30
C LYS A 11 -0.91 -14.70 -4.39
N LEU A 12 -2.19 -14.39 -4.19
CA LEU A 12 -2.61 -13.31 -3.29
C LEU A 12 -2.20 -13.58 -1.85
N SER A 13 -2.37 -14.81 -1.36
CA SER A 13 -1.91 -15.18 -0.03
C SER A 13 -0.41 -14.88 0.18
N ARG A 14 0.44 -15.24 -0.80
CA ARG A 14 1.88 -14.94 -0.76
C ARG A 14 2.18 -13.44 -0.80
N VAL A 15 1.52 -12.70 -1.69
CA VAL A 15 1.70 -11.24 -1.80
C VAL A 15 1.28 -10.54 -0.51
N VAL A 16 0.14 -10.92 0.07
CA VAL A 16 -0.37 -10.34 1.32
C VAL A 16 0.57 -10.65 2.48
N LYS A 17 1.09 -11.88 2.56
CA LYS A 17 2.13 -12.24 3.54
C LYS A 17 3.35 -11.34 3.39
N ARG A 18 3.88 -11.19 2.17
CA ARG A 18 5.05 -10.34 1.92
C ARG A 18 4.80 -8.87 2.20
N ALA A 19 3.61 -8.36 1.85
CA ALA A 19 3.21 -7.00 2.16
C ALA A 19 3.19 -6.75 3.67
N ASN A 20 2.67 -7.69 4.46
CA ASN A 20 2.71 -7.59 5.93
C ASN A 20 4.14 -7.60 6.47
N GLU A 21 5.04 -8.43 5.94
CA GLU A 21 6.45 -8.43 6.34
C GLU A 21 7.12 -7.07 6.07
N ILE A 22 6.85 -6.46 4.91
CA ILE A 22 7.40 -5.14 4.55
C ILE A 22 6.79 -4.03 5.41
N LEU A 23 5.47 -4.01 5.60
CA LEU A 23 4.79 -3.00 6.42
C LEU A 23 5.22 -3.02 7.90
N LEU A 24 5.78 -4.14 8.37
CA LEU A 24 6.34 -4.30 9.71
C LEU A 24 7.87 -4.11 9.76
N SER A 25 8.53 -3.97 8.61
CA SER A 25 9.99 -3.88 8.51
C SER A 25 10.49 -2.49 8.89
N SER A 26 11.45 -2.42 9.83
CA SER A 26 12.15 -1.18 10.17
C SER A 26 12.88 -0.58 8.96
N PHE A 27 13.49 -1.41 8.10
CA PHE A 27 14.17 -0.96 6.90
C PHE A 27 13.21 -0.25 5.92
N TYR A 28 11.97 -0.71 5.82
CA TYR A 28 10.98 -0.05 4.99
C TYR A 28 10.67 1.36 5.51
N TYR A 29 10.54 1.54 6.82
CA TYR A 29 10.36 2.87 7.43
C TYR A 29 11.58 3.77 7.24
N ILE A 30 12.80 3.24 7.28
CA ILE A 30 14.02 4.02 6.99
C ILE A 30 14.00 4.53 5.55
N GLU A 31 13.60 3.71 4.58
CA GLU A 31 13.52 4.15 3.19
C GLU A 31 12.38 5.15 2.96
N ILE A 32 11.27 5.03 3.68
CA ILE A 32 10.22 6.06 3.71
C ILE A 32 10.81 7.37 4.26
N GLU A 33 11.51 7.33 5.39
CA GLU A 33 12.10 8.51 6.03
C GLU A 33 13.09 9.22 5.09
N LYS A 34 14.02 8.49 4.47
CA LYS A 34 14.94 9.03 3.47
C LYS A 34 14.19 9.69 2.30
N TYR A 35 13.16 9.01 1.79
CA TYR A 35 12.35 9.55 0.69
C TYR A 35 11.67 10.87 1.10
N LEU A 36 11.18 10.96 2.33
CA LEU A 36 10.52 12.17 2.85
C LEU A 36 11.51 13.31 3.05
N GLN A 37 12.66 13.06 3.67
CA GLN A 37 13.72 14.05 3.90
C GLN A 37 14.29 14.64 2.60
N LEU A 38 14.21 13.91 1.49
CA LEU A 38 14.60 14.42 0.17
C LEU A 38 13.59 15.38 -0.47
N LYS A 39 12.33 15.39 -0.01
CA LYS A 39 11.21 16.09 -0.67
C LYS A 39 10.48 17.09 0.22
N TYR A 40 10.61 16.96 1.54
CA TYR A 40 9.90 17.75 2.54
C TYR A 40 10.88 18.19 3.63
N ASP A 41 10.53 19.26 4.35
CA ASP A 41 11.27 19.67 5.54
C ASP A 41 11.19 18.63 6.67
N GLU A 42 12.13 18.72 7.61
CA GLU A 42 12.26 17.76 8.73
C GLU A 42 11.01 17.68 9.59
N GLU A 43 10.33 18.82 9.84
CA GLU A 43 9.13 18.87 10.67
C GLU A 43 7.98 18.13 9.99
N THR A 44 7.71 18.43 8.71
CA THR A 44 6.69 17.75 7.91
C THR A 44 6.94 16.24 7.81
N ALA A 45 8.20 15.85 7.52
CA ALA A 45 8.58 14.45 7.42
C ALA A 45 8.42 13.69 8.76
N SER A 46 8.85 14.30 9.86
CA SER A 46 8.75 13.73 11.22
C SER A 46 7.30 13.59 11.66
N ASN A 47 6.47 14.61 11.43
CA ASN A 47 5.03 14.58 11.71
C ASN A 47 4.34 13.47 10.93
N PHE A 48 4.63 13.33 9.63
CA PHE A 48 4.09 12.25 8.81
C PHE A 48 4.49 10.87 9.35
N LEU A 49 5.76 10.64 9.69
CA LEU A 49 6.24 9.36 10.20
C LEU A 49 5.62 9.02 11.56
N LYS A 50 5.44 10.01 12.42
CA LYS A 50 4.79 9.85 13.72
C LYS A 50 3.34 9.39 13.55
N GLU A 51 2.57 10.06 12.69
CA GLU A 51 1.20 9.66 12.37
C GLU A 51 1.16 8.29 11.71
N LEU A 52 2.04 8.03 10.74
CA LEU A 52 2.10 6.74 10.08
C LEU A 52 2.33 5.60 11.10
N ARG A 53 3.25 5.76 12.06
CA ARG A 53 3.54 4.76 13.09
C ARG A 53 2.43 4.60 14.13
N SER A 54 1.63 5.64 14.38
CA SER A 54 0.51 5.57 15.33
C SER A 54 -0.67 4.74 14.78
N ILE A 55 -0.75 4.55 13.46
CA ILE A 55 -1.88 3.87 12.80
C ILE A 55 -1.88 2.36 13.08
N ASN A 56 -2.80 1.95 13.95
CA ASN A 56 -3.13 0.55 14.18
C ASN A 56 -4.35 0.06 13.38
N LYS A 57 -4.28 0.16 12.05
CA LYS A 57 -5.36 -0.30 11.15
C LYS A 57 -5.14 -1.75 10.68
N LYS A 58 -6.24 -2.52 10.69
CA LYS A 58 -6.37 -3.81 9.98
C LYS A 58 -7.21 -3.58 8.73
N VAL A 59 -6.75 -4.06 7.58
CA VAL A 59 -7.41 -3.89 6.27
C VAL A 59 -7.69 -5.25 5.67
N THR A 60 -8.95 -5.50 5.34
CA THR A 60 -9.37 -6.78 4.76
C THR A 60 -9.12 -6.79 3.25
N ILE A 61 -8.68 -7.91 2.72
CA ILE A 61 -8.50 -8.16 1.30
C ILE A 61 -9.58 -9.12 0.83
N LYS A 62 -10.41 -8.67 -0.11
CA LYS A 62 -11.48 -9.48 -0.70
C LYS A 62 -11.14 -9.78 -2.15
N GLY A 63 -11.09 -11.06 -2.50
CA GLY A 63 -10.93 -11.48 -3.89
C GLY A 63 -12.30 -11.57 -4.57
N LEU A 64 -12.39 -11.12 -5.81
CA LEU A 64 -13.51 -11.41 -6.71
C LEU A 64 -12.97 -11.82 -8.07
N TRP A 65 -13.74 -12.59 -8.82
CA TRP A 65 -13.43 -12.90 -10.21
C TRP A 65 -14.38 -12.11 -11.11
N ASN A 66 -13.86 -11.11 -11.83
CA ASN A 66 -14.64 -10.33 -12.79
C ASN A 66 -13.81 -10.08 -14.05
N PRO A 67 -13.99 -10.86 -15.11
CA PRO A 67 -13.21 -10.70 -16.35
C PRO A 67 -13.58 -9.42 -17.11
N ILE A 68 -14.77 -8.85 -16.89
CA ILE A 68 -15.27 -7.68 -17.63
C ILE A 68 -14.71 -6.36 -17.05
N GLY A 69 -14.50 -6.31 -15.73
CA GLY A 69 -14.01 -5.10 -15.06
C GLY A 69 -12.54 -4.77 -15.39
N SER A 70 -12.21 -3.48 -15.49
CA SER A 70 -10.86 -3.04 -15.91
C SER A 70 -9.84 -2.87 -14.78
N LYS A 71 -10.26 -2.75 -13.51
CA LYS A 71 -9.36 -2.52 -12.39
C LYS A 71 -8.98 -3.81 -11.66
N ALA A 72 -7.68 -4.02 -11.47
CA ALA A 72 -7.11 -5.14 -10.74
C ALA A 72 -7.30 -5.00 -9.22
N LEU A 73 -7.09 -3.80 -8.67
CA LEU A 73 -7.29 -3.49 -7.26
C LEU A 73 -8.15 -2.24 -7.12
N LYS A 74 -8.93 -2.18 -6.05
CA LYS A 74 -9.75 -1.02 -5.71
C LYS A 74 -9.97 -0.92 -4.20
N VAL A 75 -9.56 0.20 -3.62
CA VAL A 75 -9.96 0.62 -2.27
C VAL A 75 -11.48 0.76 -2.16
N LYS A 76 -12.02 0.25 -1.07
CA LYS A 76 -13.43 0.32 -0.68
C LYS A 76 -13.52 0.49 0.83
N ASN A 77 -13.86 1.67 1.33
CA ASN A 77 -13.99 1.94 2.77
C ASN A 77 -12.88 1.21 3.57
N ASP A 78 -13.20 0.23 4.39
CA ASP A 78 -12.25 -0.50 5.24
C ASP A 78 -11.51 -1.70 4.59
N TYR A 79 -11.66 -1.92 3.28
CA TYR A 79 -11.09 -3.08 2.58
C TYR A 79 -10.52 -2.75 1.20
N ILE A 80 -9.68 -3.66 0.70
CA ILE A 80 -9.18 -3.64 -0.68
C ILE A 80 -9.83 -4.79 -1.43
N LEU A 81 -10.50 -4.45 -2.53
CA LEU A 81 -11.10 -5.40 -3.45
C LEU A 81 -10.08 -5.74 -4.53
N ILE A 82 -9.83 -7.02 -4.75
CA ILE A 82 -8.89 -7.50 -5.75
C ILE A 82 -9.64 -8.34 -6.78
N ASN A 83 -9.56 -7.92 -8.03
CA ASN A 83 -10.07 -8.65 -9.16
C ASN A 83 -9.04 -9.69 -9.62
N THR A 84 -9.29 -10.96 -9.30
CA THR A 84 -8.38 -12.07 -9.59
C THR A 84 -8.21 -12.34 -11.07
N ALA A 85 -9.15 -11.91 -11.92
CA ALA A 85 -9.07 -12.07 -13.37
C ALA A 85 -8.01 -11.14 -14.01
N HIS A 86 -7.70 -10.02 -13.34
CA HIS A 86 -6.82 -8.97 -13.87
C HIS A 86 -5.56 -8.77 -13.02
N LEU A 87 -5.15 -9.79 -12.28
CA LEU A 87 -3.93 -9.72 -11.47
C LEU A 87 -2.70 -9.52 -12.34
N SER A 88 -1.86 -8.55 -11.96
CA SER A 88 -0.54 -8.43 -12.56
C SER A 88 0.21 -9.75 -12.47
N LYS A 89 0.84 -10.16 -13.58
CA LYS A 89 1.69 -11.36 -13.62
C LYS A 89 2.90 -11.19 -12.71
N SER A 90 3.47 -9.99 -12.63
CA SER A 90 4.61 -9.68 -11.77
C SER A 90 4.22 -9.60 -10.30
N HIS A 91 4.90 -10.39 -9.46
CA HIS A 91 4.73 -10.33 -8.01
C HIS A 91 5.13 -8.95 -7.46
N ARG A 92 6.19 -8.35 -8.03
CA ARG A 92 6.72 -7.02 -7.68
C ARG A 92 5.71 -5.91 -7.90
N ILE A 93 5.05 -5.93 -9.05
CA ILE A 93 4.03 -4.95 -9.39
C ILE A 93 2.80 -5.13 -8.50
N LEU A 94 2.34 -6.37 -8.32
CA LEU A 94 1.17 -6.67 -7.51
C LEU A 94 1.36 -6.29 -6.04
N LEU A 95 2.56 -6.54 -5.49
CA LEU A 95 2.93 -6.12 -4.13
C LEU A 95 2.91 -4.60 -3.99
N ALA A 96 3.54 -3.88 -4.92
CA ALA A 96 3.56 -2.43 -4.92
C ALA A 96 2.14 -1.85 -4.99
N GLN A 97 1.31 -2.38 -5.89
CA GLN A 97 -0.10 -1.98 -6.01
C GLN A 97 -0.86 -2.23 -4.71
N LEU A 98 -0.67 -3.39 -4.07
CA LEU A 98 -1.34 -3.70 -2.81
C LEU A 98 -0.96 -2.74 -1.69
N ILE A 99 0.33 -2.40 -1.56
CA ILE A 99 0.80 -1.46 -0.55
C ILE A 99 0.31 -0.05 -0.86
N THR A 100 0.31 0.39 -2.13
CA THR A 100 -0.30 1.68 -2.51
C THR A 100 -1.77 1.75 -2.11
N GLU A 101 -2.56 0.73 -2.44
CA GLU A 101 -3.98 0.68 -2.07
C GLU A 101 -4.17 0.61 -0.54
N TYR A 102 -3.24 0.00 0.19
CA TYR A 102 -3.26 0.01 1.65
C TYR A 102 -3.08 1.42 2.23
N PHE A 103 -2.10 2.18 1.74
CA PHE A 103 -1.94 3.58 2.14
C PHE A 103 -3.18 4.42 1.80
N LEU A 104 -3.80 4.19 0.64
CA LEU A 104 -5.07 4.84 0.29
C LEU A 104 -6.23 4.46 1.24
N VAL A 105 -6.25 3.26 1.80
CA VAL A 105 -7.21 2.89 2.87
C VAL A 105 -6.91 3.64 4.17
N LEU A 106 -5.64 3.83 4.52
CA LEU A 106 -5.25 4.62 5.69
C LEU A 106 -5.69 6.08 5.56
N ASP A 107 -5.73 6.59 4.33
CA ASP A 107 -5.95 8.00 4.02
C ASP A 107 -7.41 8.39 3.70
N GLN A 108 -8.39 7.53 3.96
CA GLN A 108 -9.79 7.79 3.56
C GLN A 108 -10.48 8.98 4.23
N LYS A 109 -9.86 9.58 5.25
CA LYS A 109 -10.29 10.83 5.89
C LYS A 109 -9.19 11.90 5.84
N GLU A 110 -8.31 11.80 4.85
CA GLU A 110 -7.19 12.71 4.62
C GLU A 110 -6.21 12.80 5.81
N GLN A 111 -6.17 11.78 6.66
CA GLN A 111 -5.34 11.79 7.87
C GLN A 111 -3.84 11.93 7.55
N LEU A 112 -3.39 11.32 6.44
CA LEU A 112 -2.00 11.34 6.03
C LEU A 112 -1.77 12.33 4.89
N SER A 113 -2.73 12.47 3.98
CA SER A 113 -2.64 13.39 2.84
C SER A 113 -2.76 14.86 3.20
N GLN A 114 -3.29 15.20 4.38
CA GLN A 114 -3.21 16.55 4.94
C GLN A 114 -1.77 16.96 5.28
N ILE A 115 -0.89 15.99 5.58
CA ILE A 115 0.54 16.26 5.85
C ILE A 115 1.32 16.17 4.55
N ILE A 116 1.16 15.05 3.81
CA ILE A 116 1.87 14.79 2.55
C ILE A 116 0.92 14.20 1.51
N PRO A 117 0.64 14.91 0.40
CA PRO A 117 -0.37 14.50 -0.55
C PRO A 117 -0.01 13.19 -1.26
N PHE A 118 -0.95 12.24 -1.30
CA PHE A 118 -0.80 11.01 -2.07
C PHE A 118 -1.17 11.28 -3.53
N ASN A 119 -0.19 11.63 -4.36
CA ASN A 119 -0.42 11.91 -5.78
C ASN A 119 -1.09 10.71 -6.48
N LYS A 120 -2.33 10.91 -6.96
CA LYS A 120 -3.15 9.90 -7.67
C LYS A 120 -2.91 9.86 -9.18
N ALA A 121 -1.96 10.62 -9.71
CA ALA A 121 -1.69 10.70 -11.15
C ALA A 121 -0.83 9.52 -11.64
N ILE A 122 -1.11 9.10 -12.87
CA ILE A 122 -0.82 7.81 -13.49
C ILE A 122 0.67 7.56 -13.83
N ASP A 123 1.58 8.45 -13.47
CA ASP A 123 3.03 8.32 -13.69
C ASP A 123 3.83 8.50 -12.39
N LEU A 124 3.74 7.54 -11.46
CA LEU A 124 4.69 7.44 -10.36
C LEU A 124 5.67 6.29 -10.58
N PRO A 125 6.96 6.63 -10.73
CA PRO A 125 8.04 5.88 -10.12
C PRO A 125 8.04 5.97 -8.57
N ASP A 126 7.32 6.89 -7.93
CA ASP A 126 7.66 7.39 -6.58
C ASP A 126 6.50 7.37 -5.53
N GLY A 127 5.80 6.26 -5.33
CA GLY A 127 4.85 6.09 -4.20
C GLY A 127 5.38 5.16 -3.10
N PHE A 128 4.77 5.12 -1.90
CA PHE A 128 5.18 4.18 -0.84
C PHE A 128 5.18 2.71 -1.29
N GLY A 129 4.26 2.33 -2.18
CA GLY A 129 4.27 1.01 -2.82
C GLY A 129 5.45 0.78 -3.76
N ALA A 130 6.01 1.82 -4.37
CA ALA A 130 7.21 1.72 -5.21
C ALA A 130 8.46 1.46 -4.36
N ILE A 131 8.60 2.11 -3.20
CA ILE A 131 9.67 1.83 -2.23
C ILE A 131 9.66 0.33 -1.85
N ALA A 132 8.47 -0.25 -1.65
CA ALA A 132 8.33 -1.66 -1.32
C ALA A 132 8.83 -2.62 -2.41
N ARG A 133 8.96 -2.16 -3.67
CA ARG A 133 9.55 -2.98 -4.75
C ARG A 133 11.01 -3.32 -4.47
N ASN A 134 11.74 -2.54 -3.68
CA ASN A 134 13.16 -2.78 -3.38
C ASN A 134 13.37 -3.87 -2.32
N PHE A 135 12.29 -4.34 -1.70
CA PHE A 135 12.30 -5.35 -0.65
C PHE A 135 11.80 -6.70 -1.15
N MET A 136 12.03 -7.03 -2.42
CA MET A 136 11.61 -8.29 -3.04
C MET A 136 12.80 -9.21 -3.27
#